data_AF-A0A0D2J2R7-F1
#
_entry.id   AF-A0A0D2J2R7-F1
#
_cell.length_a   1.000
_cell.length_b   1.000
_cell.length_c   1.000
_cell.angle_alpha   90.00
_cell.angle_beta   90.00
_cell.angle_gamma   90.00
#
_symmetry.space_group_name_H-M   'P 1'
#
loop_
_entity.id
_entity.type
_entity.pdbx_description
1 polymer ?
#
loop_
_entity_poly.entity_id
_entity_poly.type
_entity_poly.pdbx_seq_one_letter_code
_entity_poly.pdbx_strand_id
1 'polypeptide(L)'
;MPPRLQLRRCEQQLQAPRPSSSASAAAPAAAAAGPAAGAPRPRVPIPQRALGVDYGTVWTGLATGELGRGAPLRVARGERNNAAALCREVIADALAHGAGGIVVGIPLRPGQHAGDPSSDSPHASRCRSFAETLSIMAGASGIDVFLYNEARTSAAAMVQVNISATDRLGNVGRQRKNEKQVDAWSAAMLLTRFFQNPGSAVRVKLRSIERRAPAAQQQQQRHQQRPQRQPQQQRRPRQQHQPEAGAGMEGAAAAPSGDEDPGGSSSSSSDAAVGPSLPAAEEGAKG
;
A
#
# COMPACT_ATOMS: atom_id res chain seq x y z
N MET A 1 -40.27 -25.30 35.89
CA MET A 1 -41.11 -24.12 35.59
C MET A 1 -40.19 -22.94 35.26
N PRO A 2 -39.83 -22.70 33.99
CA PRO A 2 -39.00 -21.55 33.64
C PRO A 2 -39.84 -20.24 33.59
N PRO A 3 -39.26 -19.09 33.94
CA PRO A 3 -39.97 -17.82 33.98
C PRO A 3 -40.18 -17.23 32.57
N ARG A 4 -41.41 -16.75 32.32
CA ARG A 4 -41.84 -16.05 31.11
C ARG A 4 -41.17 -14.67 31.02
N LEU A 5 -40.29 -14.49 30.05
CA LEU A 5 -39.78 -13.17 29.65
C LEU A 5 -40.85 -12.45 28.81
N GLN A 6 -41.39 -11.35 29.35
CA GLN A 6 -42.34 -10.47 28.67
C GLN A 6 -41.60 -9.58 27.67
N LEU A 7 -41.89 -9.78 26.38
CA LEU A 7 -41.50 -8.89 25.29
C LEU A 7 -42.28 -7.57 25.41
N ARG A 8 -41.60 -6.50 25.83
CA ARG A 8 -42.11 -5.12 25.71
C ARG A 8 -41.98 -4.66 24.26
N ARG A 9 -43.12 -4.41 23.61
CA ARG A 9 -43.23 -3.69 22.34
C ARG A 9 -42.76 -2.24 22.53
N CYS A 10 -41.66 -1.87 21.86
CA CYS A 10 -41.36 -0.48 21.56
C CYS A 10 -42.09 -0.09 20.28
N GLU A 11 -43.30 0.45 20.39
CA GLU A 11 -43.89 1.29 19.34
C GLU A 11 -43.28 2.68 19.47
N GLN A 12 -42.26 2.97 18.65
CA GLN A 12 -41.72 4.31 18.52
C GLN A 12 -42.16 4.90 17.18
N GLN A 13 -42.93 5.98 17.32
CA GLN A 13 -43.63 6.72 16.29
C GLN A 13 -42.71 7.20 15.17
N LEU A 14 -43.08 6.84 13.94
CA LEU A 14 -42.61 7.46 12.71
C LEU A 14 -43.23 8.86 12.57
N GLN A 15 -42.49 9.90 12.94
CA GLN A 15 -42.81 11.28 12.52
C GLN A 15 -41.96 11.63 11.28
N ALA A 16 -42.64 11.72 10.14
CA ALA A 16 -42.05 12.18 8.88
C ALA A 16 -41.78 13.69 8.92
N PRO A 17 -40.58 14.17 8.53
CA PRO A 17 -40.33 15.60 8.37
C PRO A 17 -40.99 16.13 7.09
N ARG A 18 -41.72 17.25 7.25
CA ARG A 18 -42.39 17.99 6.16
C ARG A 18 -41.35 18.70 5.26
N PRO A 19 -41.58 18.80 3.93
CA PRO A 19 -40.74 19.58 3.05
C PRO A 19 -41.03 21.08 3.22
N SER A 20 -40.08 21.83 3.76
CA SER A 20 -40.12 23.30 3.76
C SER A 20 -39.61 23.82 2.41
N SER A 21 -40.54 24.25 1.57
CA SER A 21 -40.30 25.05 0.38
C SER A 21 -39.93 26.48 0.78
N SER A 22 -38.68 26.89 0.57
CA SER A 22 -38.32 28.30 0.50
C SER A 22 -37.51 28.53 -0.77
N ALA A 23 -38.21 28.93 -1.82
CA ALA A 23 -37.62 29.53 -3.00
C ALA A 23 -36.93 30.84 -2.58
N SER A 24 -35.62 30.90 -2.74
CA SER A 24 -34.84 32.13 -2.66
C SER A 24 -34.08 32.29 -3.97
N ALA A 25 -34.67 33.08 -4.87
CA ALA A 25 -34.01 33.59 -6.05
C ALA A 25 -33.08 34.73 -5.64
N ALA A 26 -31.77 34.56 -5.83
CA ALA A 26 -30.83 35.67 -5.87
C ALA A 26 -29.52 35.29 -6.61
N ALA A 27 -29.31 36.01 -7.72
CA ALA A 27 -28.06 36.38 -8.39
C ALA A 27 -27.12 35.30 -9.02
N PRO A 28 -26.74 35.47 -10.31
CA PRO A 28 -25.70 34.67 -10.96
C PRO A 28 -24.32 35.14 -10.51
N ALA A 29 -23.75 34.48 -9.51
CA ALA A 29 -22.36 34.68 -9.13
C ALA A 29 -21.45 33.94 -10.12
N ALA A 30 -20.72 34.73 -10.91
CA ALA A 30 -19.44 34.45 -11.54
C ALA A 30 -19.20 32.99 -11.96
N ALA A 31 -19.37 32.74 -13.26
CA ALA A 31 -18.79 31.60 -13.95
C ALA A 31 -17.32 31.47 -13.52
N ALA A 32 -17.04 30.47 -12.69
CA ALA A 32 -15.70 30.04 -12.37
C ALA A 32 -15.02 29.76 -13.72
N ALA A 33 -14.05 30.60 -14.06
CA ALA A 33 -13.16 30.39 -15.19
C ALA A 33 -12.61 28.98 -15.05
N GLY A 34 -13.13 28.06 -15.87
CA GLY A 34 -12.65 26.68 -15.91
C GLY A 34 -11.14 26.72 -16.13
N PRO A 35 -10.38 25.82 -15.48
CA PRO A 35 -8.94 25.79 -15.65
C PRO A 35 -8.62 25.74 -17.15
N ALA A 36 -7.84 26.73 -17.59
CA ALA A 36 -7.45 26.94 -18.96
C ALA A 36 -7.15 25.61 -19.64
N ALA A 37 -7.72 25.41 -20.83
CA ALA A 37 -7.57 24.24 -21.66
C ALA A 37 -6.08 23.96 -21.92
N GLY A 38 -5.47 23.23 -20.99
CA GLY A 38 -4.08 22.82 -21.08
C GLY A 38 -3.94 21.91 -22.29
N ALA A 39 -2.85 22.09 -23.03
CA ALA A 39 -2.52 21.31 -24.22
C ALA A 39 -2.86 19.81 -24.04
N PRO A 40 -3.42 19.16 -25.07
CA PRO A 40 -3.84 17.77 -25.00
C PRO A 40 -2.65 16.92 -24.52
N ARG A 41 -2.71 16.45 -23.27
CA ARG A 41 -1.67 15.60 -22.72
C ARG A 41 -1.60 14.35 -23.60
N PRO A 42 -0.41 13.91 -24.03
CA PRO A 42 -0.26 12.69 -24.81
C PRO A 42 -0.95 11.56 -24.06
N ARG A 43 -1.98 10.99 -24.68
CA ARG A 43 -2.79 9.93 -24.08
C ARG A 43 -1.97 8.65 -24.12
N VAL A 44 -1.49 8.23 -22.96
CA VAL A 44 -0.88 6.91 -22.83
C VAL A 44 -1.97 5.87 -23.12
N PRO A 45 -1.71 4.83 -23.94
CA PRO A 45 -2.64 3.73 -24.13
C PRO A 45 -3.04 3.13 -22.78
N ILE A 46 -4.34 3.00 -22.55
CA ILE A 46 -4.87 2.41 -21.31
C ILE A 46 -4.97 0.90 -21.51
N PRO A 47 -4.40 0.09 -20.60
CA PRO A 47 -4.47 -1.36 -20.74
C PRO A 47 -5.91 -1.83 -20.58
N GLN A 48 -6.33 -2.85 -21.35
CA GLN A 48 -7.66 -3.46 -21.21
C GLN A 48 -7.80 -4.26 -19.90
N ARG A 49 -6.70 -4.87 -19.46
CA ARG A 49 -6.55 -5.63 -18.21
C ARG A 49 -5.42 -5.03 -17.39
N ALA A 50 -5.67 -4.79 -16.10
CA ALA A 50 -4.68 -4.22 -15.21
C ALA A 50 -4.67 -4.93 -13.85
N LEU A 51 -3.50 -4.92 -13.21
CA LEU A 51 -3.35 -5.30 -11.81
C LEU A 51 -3.28 -4.03 -10.94
N GLY A 52 -4.02 -4.00 -9.84
CA GLY A 52 -4.09 -2.89 -8.90
C GLY A 52 -3.26 -3.20 -7.66
N VAL A 53 -2.53 -2.21 -7.17
CA VAL A 53 -1.67 -2.33 -6.00
C VAL A 53 -1.92 -1.17 -5.04
N ASP A 54 -2.43 -1.49 -3.85
CA ASP A 54 -2.50 -0.56 -2.71
C ASP A 54 -1.31 -0.85 -1.80
N TYR A 55 -0.26 0.00 -1.90
CA TYR A 55 1.01 -0.23 -1.22
C TYR A 55 1.01 0.33 0.20
N GLY A 56 0.62 -0.52 1.14
CA GLY A 56 0.63 -0.24 2.58
C GLY A 56 2.00 -0.48 3.25
N THR A 57 2.05 -0.20 4.56
CA THR A 57 3.26 -0.37 5.39
C THR A 57 3.53 -1.81 5.80
N VAL A 58 2.47 -2.61 5.96
CA VAL A 58 2.54 -4.00 6.45
C VAL A 58 1.92 -4.93 5.42
N TRP A 59 0.76 -4.55 4.91
CA TRP A 59 -0.02 -5.29 3.94
C TRP A 59 -0.09 -4.51 2.64
N THR A 60 -0.08 -5.24 1.52
CA THR A 60 -0.25 -4.70 0.19
C THR A 60 -1.44 -5.39 -0.44
N GLY A 61 -2.49 -4.61 -0.70
CA GLY A 61 -3.68 -5.10 -1.37
C GLY A 61 -3.41 -5.28 -2.86
N LEU A 62 -3.84 -6.42 -3.40
CA LEU A 62 -3.77 -6.73 -4.82
C LEU A 62 -5.18 -6.99 -5.37
N ALA A 63 -5.42 -6.50 -6.57
CA ALA A 63 -6.68 -6.67 -7.29
C ALA A 63 -6.43 -6.84 -8.79
N THR A 64 -7.32 -7.54 -9.47
CA THR A 64 -7.36 -7.61 -10.93
C THR A 64 -8.48 -6.72 -11.45
N GLY A 65 -8.33 -6.15 -12.64
CA GLY A 65 -9.41 -5.38 -13.24
C GLY A 65 -9.44 -5.45 -14.75
N GLU A 66 -10.66 -5.47 -15.27
CA GLU A 66 -10.97 -5.63 -16.68
C GLU A 66 -12.32 -4.95 -16.97
N LEU A 67 -12.49 -4.38 -18.17
CA LEU A 67 -13.76 -3.76 -18.62
C LEU A 67 -14.33 -2.73 -17.62
N GLY A 68 -13.46 -1.97 -16.94
CA GLY A 68 -13.90 -0.92 -16.03
C GLY A 68 -14.24 -1.35 -14.61
N ARG A 69 -14.00 -2.61 -14.25
CA ARG A 69 -14.29 -3.14 -12.90
C ARG A 69 -13.05 -3.74 -12.28
N GLY A 70 -12.80 -3.45 -11.01
CA GLY A 70 -11.81 -4.13 -10.19
C GLY A 70 -12.43 -5.22 -9.32
N ALA A 71 -11.69 -6.31 -9.12
CA ALA A 71 -12.03 -7.40 -8.20
C ALA A 71 -10.83 -7.69 -7.28
N PRO A 72 -11.05 -7.86 -5.97
CA PRO A 72 -9.97 -8.17 -5.03
C PRO A 72 -9.34 -9.51 -5.39
N LEU A 73 -8.01 -9.58 -5.37
CA LEU A 73 -7.25 -10.80 -5.65
C LEU A 73 -6.73 -11.42 -4.36
N ARG A 74 -5.81 -10.74 -3.69
CA ARG A 74 -5.18 -11.20 -2.45
C ARG A 74 -4.53 -10.04 -1.70
N VAL A 75 -3.95 -10.35 -0.55
CA VAL A 75 -3.06 -9.44 0.17
C VAL A 75 -1.68 -10.07 0.28
N ALA A 76 -0.66 -9.31 -0.09
CA ALA A 76 0.73 -9.66 0.14
C ALA A 76 1.24 -8.98 1.41
N ARG A 77 2.19 -9.60 2.10
CA ARG A 77 2.86 -8.96 3.24
C ARG A 77 4.12 -8.28 2.74
N GLY A 78 4.24 -6.98 2.96
CA GLY A 78 5.48 -6.26 2.71
C GLY A 78 6.49 -6.57 3.81
N GLU A 79 7.61 -7.18 3.45
CA GLU A 79 8.78 -7.16 4.33
C GLU A 79 9.42 -5.77 4.26
N ARG A 80 9.71 -5.18 5.43
CA ARG A 80 10.17 -3.79 5.55
C ARG A 80 11.41 -3.46 4.70
N ASN A 81 12.19 -4.49 4.32
CA ASN A 81 13.45 -4.37 3.60
C ASN A 81 13.47 -5.13 2.25
N ASN A 82 12.34 -5.64 1.75
CA ASN A 82 12.32 -6.51 0.57
C ASN A 82 11.30 -6.10 -0.49
N ALA A 83 11.29 -4.81 -0.84
CA ALA A 83 10.41 -4.29 -1.90
C ALA A 83 10.62 -5.01 -3.25
N ALA A 84 11.83 -5.47 -3.54
CA ALA A 84 12.14 -6.19 -4.78
C ALA A 84 11.47 -7.57 -4.84
N ALA A 85 11.37 -8.32 -3.74
CA ALA A 85 10.62 -9.57 -3.70
C ALA A 85 9.13 -9.33 -3.97
N LEU A 86 8.55 -8.33 -3.31
CA LEU A 86 7.16 -7.94 -3.57
C LEU A 86 6.94 -7.52 -5.03
N CYS A 87 7.88 -6.79 -5.64
CA CYS A 87 7.78 -6.44 -7.06
C CYS A 87 7.76 -7.70 -7.96
N ARG A 88 8.56 -8.72 -7.66
CA ARG A 88 8.54 -9.99 -8.41
C ARG A 88 7.20 -10.70 -8.27
N GLU A 89 6.64 -10.76 -7.06
CA GLU A 89 5.31 -11.32 -6.83
C GLU A 89 4.22 -10.58 -7.62
N VAL A 90 4.24 -9.24 -7.59
CA VAL A 90 3.27 -8.41 -8.32
C VAL A 90 3.39 -8.61 -9.82
N ILE A 91 4.60 -8.71 -10.37
CA ILE A 91 4.81 -9.00 -11.80
C ILE A 91 4.33 -10.41 -12.15
N ALA A 92 4.59 -11.41 -11.30
CA ALA A 92 4.11 -12.76 -11.51
C ALA A 92 2.57 -12.82 -11.53
N ASP A 93 1.89 -12.14 -10.59
CA ASP A 93 0.43 -12.04 -10.58
C ASP A 93 -0.10 -11.31 -11.82
N ALA A 94 0.56 -10.23 -12.25
CA ALA A 94 0.18 -9.49 -13.45
C ALA A 94 0.25 -10.38 -14.70
N LEU A 95 1.33 -11.17 -14.84
CA LEU A 95 1.49 -12.12 -15.94
C LEU A 95 0.45 -13.25 -15.89
N ALA A 96 0.23 -13.83 -14.71
CA ALA A 96 -0.74 -14.91 -14.52
C ALA A 96 -2.17 -14.49 -14.88
N HIS A 97 -2.50 -13.20 -14.72
CA HIS A 97 -3.81 -12.65 -15.06
C HIS A 97 -3.85 -11.93 -16.43
N GLY A 98 -2.76 -11.94 -17.19
CA GLY A 98 -2.69 -11.28 -18.51
C GLY A 98 -2.87 -9.77 -18.44
N ALA A 99 -2.40 -9.13 -17.36
CA ALA A 99 -2.48 -7.69 -17.19
C ALA A 99 -1.42 -6.98 -18.05
N GLY A 100 -1.86 -6.05 -18.91
CA GLY A 100 -0.98 -5.20 -19.72
C GLY A 100 -0.45 -3.98 -18.97
N GLY A 101 -0.93 -3.74 -17.74
CA GLY A 101 -0.40 -2.69 -16.88
C GLY A 101 -0.65 -2.94 -15.40
N ILE A 102 0.13 -2.27 -14.57
CA ILE A 102 0.03 -2.27 -13.12
C ILE A 102 -0.26 -0.85 -12.64
N VAL A 103 -1.32 -0.68 -11.85
CA VAL A 103 -1.75 0.60 -11.28
C VAL A 103 -1.42 0.61 -9.80
N VAL A 104 -0.43 1.42 -9.42
CA VAL A 104 -0.03 1.63 -8.03
C VAL A 104 -0.74 2.86 -7.49
N GLY A 105 -1.42 2.68 -6.38
CA GLY A 105 -2.04 3.79 -5.68
C GLY A 105 -0.99 4.68 -5.00
N ILE A 106 -1.27 6.00 -4.96
CA ILE A 106 -0.45 6.96 -4.24
C ILE A 106 -1.34 7.85 -3.34
N PRO A 107 -1.03 7.94 -2.02
CA PRO A 107 -1.81 8.76 -1.10
C PRO A 107 -1.42 10.23 -1.26
N LEU A 108 -2.28 11.01 -1.92
CA LEU A 108 -2.07 12.43 -2.18
C LEU A 108 -3.04 13.29 -1.37
N ARG A 109 -2.57 14.47 -0.95
CA ARG A 109 -3.42 15.50 -0.34
C ARG A 109 -4.32 16.15 -1.39
N PRO A 110 -5.46 16.76 -1.00
CA PRO A 110 -6.29 17.54 -1.92
C PRO A 110 -5.46 18.58 -2.68
N GLY A 111 -5.65 18.67 -3.99
CA GLY A 111 -4.91 19.58 -4.88
C GLY A 111 -3.56 19.07 -5.37
N GLN A 112 -3.03 17.96 -4.82
CA GLN A 112 -1.80 17.36 -5.32
C GLN A 112 -2.04 16.48 -6.55
N HIS A 113 -0.98 16.32 -7.37
CA HIS A 113 -1.01 15.52 -8.58
C HIS A 113 0.04 14.41 -8.54
N ALA A 114 -0.30 13.22 -9.04
CA ALA A 114 0.61 12.07 -9.05
C ALA A 114 1.92 12.33 -9.82
N GLY A 115 1.91 13.30 -10.75
CA GLY A 115 3.08 13.69 -11.53
C GLY A 115 4.06 14.65 -10.84
N ASP A 116 3.71 15.20 -9.68
CA ASP A 116 4.55 16.13 -8.94
C ASP A 116 5.12 15.48 -7.66
N PRO A 117 6.39 15.06 -7.65
CA PRO A 117 7.02 14.44 -6.49
C PRO A 117 7.43 15.45 -5.40
N SER A 118 7.43 16.76 -5.68
CA SER A 118 8.01 17.77 -4.77
C SER A 118 7.24 17.92 -3.45
N SER A 119 5.96 17.53 -3.46
CA SER A 119 5.06 17.69 -2.32
C SER A 119 4.64 16.35 -1.70
N ASP A 120 5.30 15.25 -2.07
CA ASP A 120 5.05 13.91 -1.56
C ASP A 120 5.21 13.86 -0.02
N SER A 121 4.26 13.23 0.66
CA SER A 121 4.46 12.80 2.04
C SER A 121 5.47 11.64 2.12
N PRO A 122 6.01 11.28 3.30
CA PRO A 122 6.85 10.09 3.44
C PRO A 122 6.19 8.80 2.94
N HIS A 123 4.86 8.68 3.01
CA HIS A 123 4.15 7.53 2.45
C HIS A 123 4.06 7.62 0.93
N ALA A 124 3.67 8.76 0.37
CA ALA A 124 3.60 8.95 -1.07
C ALA A 124 4.96 8.72 -1.75
N SER A 125 6.05 9.20 -1.14
CA SER A 125 7.42 9.00 -1.62
C SER A 125 7.81 7.51 -1.63
N ARG A 126 7.37 6.72 -0.65
CA ARG A 126 7.57 5.26 -0.63
C ARG A 126 6.77 4.55 -1.73
N CYS A 127 5.51 4.91 -1.95
CA CYS A 127 4.70 4.36 -3.05
C CYS A 127 5.33 4.68 -4.40
N ARG A 128 5.83 5.90 -4.57
CA ARG A 128 6.54 6.30 -5.79
C ARG A 128 7.82 5.50 -6.01
N SER A 129 8.64 5.35 -4.97
CA SER A 129 9.89 4.57 -5.04
C SER A 129 9.62 3.09 -5.37
N PHE A 130 8.56 2.53 -4.79
CA PHE A 130 8.07 1.19 -5.13
C PHE A 130 7.64 1.09 -6.60
N ALA A 131 6.82 2.03 -7.08
CA ALA A 131 6.36 2.07 -8.47
C ALA A 131 7.50 2.25 -9.48
N GLU A 132 8.53 3.05 -9.14
CA GLU A 132 9.75 3.20 -9.96
C GLU A 132 10.52 1.88 -10.07
N THR A 133 10.73 1.20 -8.94
CA THR A 133 11.40 -0.12 -8.91
C THR A 133 10.60 -1.15 -9.72
N LEU A 134 9.28 -1.17 -9.51
CA LEU A 134 8.36 -2.05 -10.23
C LEU A 134 8.39 -1.77 -11.73
N SER A 135 8.39 -0.50 -12.14
CA SER A 135 8.46 -0.09 -13.55
C SER A 135 9.72 -0.61 -14.24
N ILE A 136 10.88 -0.49 -13.58
CA ILE A 136 12.15 -1.00 -14.10
C ILE A 136 12.08 -2.52 -14.33
N MET A 137 11.55 -3.25 -13.35
CA MET A 137 11.48 -4.72 -13.40
C MET A 137 10.42 -5.22 -14.40
N ALA A 138 9.26 -4.57 -14.44
CA ALA A 138 8.13 -4.91 -15.29
C ALA A 138 8.38 -4.58 -16.78
N GLY A 139 9.28 -3.62 -17.06
CA GLY A 139 9.62 -3.20 -18.42
C GLY A 139 10.12 -4.35 -19.31
N ALA A 140 10.85 -5.32 -18.74
CA ALA A 140 11.32 -6.51 -19.46
C ALA A 140 10.15 -7.43 -19.91
N SER A 141 9.00 -7.34 -19.24
CA SER A 141 7.79 -8.09 -19.57
C SER A 141 6.79 -7.30 -20.41
N GLY A 142 7.12 -6.07 -20.81
CA GLY A 142 6.22 -5.19 -21.56
C GLY A 142 5.03 -4.68 -20.75
N ILE A 143 5.08 -4.75 -19.42
CA ILE A 143 4.00 -4.31 -18.54
C ILE A 143 4.24 -2.87 -18.12
N ASP A 144 3.28 -2.00 -18.38
CA ASP A 144 3.34 -0.60 -18.00
C ASP A 144 2.96 -0.35 -16.55
N VAL A 145 3.66 0.57 -15.88
CA VAL A 145 3.35 0.95 -14.50
C VAL A 145 2.79 2.36 -14.45
N PHE A 146 1.69 2.53 -13.72
CA PHE A 146 0.97 3.79 -13.55
C PHE A 146 0.86 4.15 -12.08
N LEU A 147 1.00 5.43 -11.76
CA LEU A 147 0.62 6.00 -10.46
C LEU A 147 -0.78 6.60 -10.56
N TYR A 148 -1.64 6.28 -9.60
CA TYR A 148 -3.00 6.79 -9.55
C TYR A 148 -3.36 7.32 -8.16
N ASN A 149 -4.04 8.46 -8.11
CA ASN A 149 -4.39 9.12 -6.85
C ASN A 149 -5.43 8.30 -6.06
N GLU A 150 -5.04 7.86 -4.86
CA GLU A 150 -5.90 7.09 -3.94
C GLU A 150 -6.95 7.95 -3.21
N ALA A 151 -6.92 9.28 -3.36
CA ALA A 151 -7.79 10.17 -2.59
C ALA A 151 -9.26 9.70 -2.64
N ARG A 152 -9.86 9.54 -1.46
CA ARG A 152 -11.25 9.07 -1.21
C ARG A 152 -11.51 7.57 -1.44
N THR A 153 -10.51 6.71 -1.64
CA THR A 153 -10.72 5.26 -1.88
C THR A 153 -11.05 4.48 -0.60
N SER A 154 -10.34 4.74 0.49
CA SER A 154 -10.45 3.93 1.73
C SER A 154 -11.82 4.02 2.40
N ALA A 155 -12.45 5.20 2.41
CA ALA A 155 -13.80 5.37 2.97
C ALA A 155 -14.87 4.65 2.14
N ALA A 156 -14.71 4.61 0.80
CA ALA A 156 -15.62 3.89 -0.09
C ALA A 156 -15.42 2.36 0.00
N ALA A 157 -14.17 1.92 0.14
CA ALA A 157 -13.84 0.50 0.35
C ALA A 157 -14.50 -0.05 1.62
N MET A 158 -14.43 0.70 2.74
CA MET A 158 -15.06 0.31 4.01
C MET A 158 -16.58 0.09 3.89
N VAL A 159 -17.28 0.88 3.08
CA VAL A 159 -18.72 0.71 2.85
C VAL A 159 -19.01 -0.58 2.07
N GLN A 160 -18.19 -0.92 1.07
CA GLN A 160 -18.40 -2.14 0.26
C GLN A 160 -18.18 -3.44 1.02
N VAL A 161 -17.19 -3.48 1.93
CA VAL A 161 -16.97 -4.67 2.76
C VAL A 161 -17.99 -4.81 3.90
N ASN A 162 -18.93 -3.86 4.03
CA ASN A 162 -19.93 -3.81 5.10
C ASN A 162 -19.30 -3.94 6.50
N ILE A 163 -18.06 -3.49 6.66
CA ILE A 163 -17.33 -3.52 7.94
C ILE A 163 -17.71 -2.25 8.68
N SER A 164 -18.52 -2.42 9.71
CA SER A 164 -18.91 -1.31 10.58
C SER A 164 -17.72 -0.84 11.43
N ALA A 165 -17.73 0.41 11.89
CA ALA A 165 -16.72 0.90 12.82
C ALA A 165 -16.66 0.06 14.12
N THR A 166 -17.77 -0.58 14.50
CA THR A 166 -17.86 -1.46 15.65
C THR A 166 -17.21 -2.84 15.40
N ASP A 167 -17.20 -3.34 14.17
CA ASP A 167 -16.50 -4.59 13.80
C ASP A 167 -14.97 -4.49 13.94
N ARG A 168 -14.41 -3.27 13.95
CA ARG A 168 -12.99 -3.03 14.26
C ARG A 168 -12.64 -3.14 15.75
N LEU A 169 -13.63 -3.01 16.63
CA LEU A 169 -13.47 -3.11 18.10
C LEU A 169 -13.65 -4.54 18.62
N GLY A 170 -13.98 -5.50 17.74
CA GLY A 170 -14.17 -6.90 18.11
C GLY A 170 -12.87 -7.70 18.30
N ASN A 171 -12.99 -9.02 18.45
CA ASN A 171 -11.86 -9.95 18.66
C ASN A 171 -10.71 -9.73 17.66
N VAL A 172 -9.48 -9.69 18.18
CA VAL A 172 -8.22 -9.42 17.44
C VAL A 172 -8.06 -10.30 16.19
N GLY A 173 -8.49 -11.56 16.24
CA GLY A 173 -8.42 -12.47 15.09
C GLY A 173 -9.37 -12.09 13.94
N ARG A 174 -10.57 -11.58 14.26
CA ARG A 174 -11.54 -11.10 13.26
C ARG A 174 -11.08 -9.77 12.67
N GLN A 175 -10.50 -8.90 13.50
CA GLN A 175 -9.93 -7.63 13.07
C GLN A 175 -8.86 -7.83 11.97
N ARG A 176 -7.90 -8.75 12.17
CA ARG A 176 -6.84 -9.02 11.17
C ARG A 176 -7.38 -9.55 9.84
N LYS A 177 -8.44 -10.37 9.87
CA LYS A 177 -9.11 -10.87 8.65
C LYS A 177 -9.81 -9.73 7.91
N ASN A 178 -10.49 -8.87 8.66
CA ASN A 178 -11.17 -7.68 8.14
C ASN A 178 -10.18 -6.70 7.50
N GLU A 179 -9.05 -6.42 8.14
CA GLU A 179 -8.00 -5.54 7.60
C GLU A 179 -7.47 -6.04 6.25
N LYS A 180 -7.15 -7.35 6.15
CA LYS A 180 -6.74 -7.93 4.87
C LYS A 180 -7.82 -7.81 3.79
N GLN A 181 -9.08 -8.05 4.14
CA GLN A 181 -10.17 -7.86 3.17
C GLN A 181 -10.25 -6.40 2.73
N VAL A 182 -10.15 -5.45 3.65
CA VAL A 182 -10.14 -4.01 3.34
C VAL A 182 -9.00 -3.67 2.39
N ASP A 183 -7.78 -4.15 2.62
CA ASP A 183 -6.63 -3.83 1.76
C ASP A 183 -6.83 -4.34 0.32
N ALA A 184 -7.29 -5.59 0.14
CA ALA A 184 -7.59 -6.12 -1.19
C ALA A 184 -8.74 -5.36 -1.90
N TRP A 185 -9.76 -4.95 -1.15
CA TRP A 185 -10.87 -4.14 -1.68
C TRP A 185 -10.45 -2.70 -2.02
N SER A 186 -9.54 -2.11 -1.26
CA SER A 186 -8.96 -0.80 -1.58
C SER A 186 -8.25 -0.84 -2.94
N ALA A 187 -7.48 -1.89 -3.22
CA ALA A 187 -6.86 -2.11 -4.53
C ALA A 187 -7.90 -2.30 -5.66
N ALA A 188 -9.02 -2.98 -5.39
CA ALA A 188 -10.10 -3.14 -6.37
C ALA A 188 -10.81 -1.80 -6.69
N MET A 189 -11.01 -0.96 -5.67
CA MET A 189 -11.58 0.38 -5.83
C MET A 189 -10.63 1.34 -6.54
N LEU A 190 -9.33 1.25 -6.26
CA LEU A 190 -8.29 1.94 -7.01
C LEU A 190 -8.42 1.65 -8.51
N LEU A 191 -8.47 0.37 -8.91
CA LEU A 191 -8.62 -0.02 -10.32
C LEU A 191 -9.91 0.45 -10.95
N THR A 192 -11.02 0.29 -10.24
CA THR A 192 -12.34 0.75 -10.73
C THR A 192 -12.29 2.23 -11.06
N ARG A 193 -11.68 3.05 -10.20
CA ARG A 193 -11.51 4.49 -10.45
C ARG A 193 -10.53 4.79 -11.57
N PHE A 194 -9.43 4.05 -11.65
CA PHE A 194 -8.48 4.18 -12.75
C PHE A 194 -9.16 4.02 -14.11
N PHE A 195 -10.00 3.00 -14.27
CA PHE A 195 -10.71 2.82 -15.54
C PHE A 195 -11.79 3.87 -15.80
N GLN A 196 -12.43 4.40 -14.76
CA GLN A 196 -13.41 5.49 -14.89
C GLN A 196 -12.75 6.81 -15.30
N ASN A 197 -11.52 7.07 -14.85
CA ASN A 197 -10.81 8.31 -15.14
C ASN A 197 -9.29 8.08 -15.37
N PRO A 198 -8.93 7.41 -16.48
CA PRO A 198 -7.54 7.05 -16.74
C PRO A 198 -6.64 8.28 -16.97
N GLY A 199 -7.21 9.42 -17.37
CA GLY A 199 -6.49 10.66 -17.60
C GLY A 199 -5.84 11.27 -16.35
N SER A 200 -6.24 10.82 -15.16
CA SER A 200 -5.63 11.21 -13.89
C SER A 200 -4.40 10.38 -13.52
N ALA A 201 -4.18 9.26 -14.21
CA ALA A 201 -3.02 8.40 -14.00
C ALA A 201 -1.75 9.01 -14.62
N VAL A 202 -0.60 8.72 -14.03
CA VAL A 202 0.71 9.09 -14.56
C VAL A 202 1.51 7.84 -14.82
N ARG A 203 1.86 7.57 -16.09
CA ARG A 203 2.78 6.48 -16.42
C ARG A 203 4.15 6.77 -15.81
N VAL A 204 4.67 5.81 -15.05
CA VAL A 204 6.00 5.88 -14.49
C VAL A 204 6.99 5.74 -15.65
N LYS A 205 7.76 6.79 -15.90
CA LYS A 205 8.79 6.76 -16.95
C LYS A 205 9.92 5.87 -16.46
N LEU A 206 10.31 4.90 -17.29
CA LEU A 206 11.60 4.24 -17.17
C LEU A 206 12.65 5.35 -17.25
N ARG A 207 13.25 5.71 -16.11
CA ARG A 207 14.48 6.50 -16.15
C ARG A 207 15.47 5.57 -16.83
N SER A 208 15.90 5.90 -18.05
CA SER A 208 16.98 5.16 -18.69
C SER A 208 18.11 5.08 -17.67
N ILE A 209 18.43 3.86 -17.25
CA ILE A 209 19.41 3.55 -16.20
C ILE A 209 20.80 4.13 -16.56
N GLU A 210 20.97 4.54 -17.81
CA GLU A 210 22.12 5.22 -18.41
C GLU A 210 22.69 6.40 -17.59
N ARG A 211 21.93 7.09 -16.74
CA ARG A 211 22.45 8.29 -16.03
C ARG A 211 23.12 8.07 -14.67
N ARG A 212 23.13 6.86 -14.09
CA ARG A 212 23.74 6.66 -12.75
C ARG A 212 25.18 6.14 -12.76
N ALA A 213 25.78 5.94 -13.93
CA ALA A 213 27.15 5.45 -14.06
C ALA A 213 28.32 6.39 -13.64
N PRO A 214 28.22 7.74 -13.47
CA PRO A 214 29.46 8.53 -13.28
C PRO A 214 29.92 8.77 -11.83
N ALA A 215 29.11 8.54 -10.79
CA ALA A 215 29.51 8.92 -9.42
C ALA A 215 30.51 7.96 -8.76
N ALA A 216 30.41 6.65 -9.03
CA ALA A 216 31.35 5.66 -8.49
C ALA A 216 32.74 5.76 -9.15
N GLN A 217 32.80 6.10 -10.44
CA GLN A 217 34.07 6.36 -11.13
C GLN A 217 34.75 7.66 -10.64
N GLN A 218 33.99 8.69 -10.28
CA GLN A 218 34.54 9.93 -9.74
C GLN A 218 35.19 9.75 -8.35
N GLN A 219 34.66 8.87 -7.50
CA GLN A 219 35.29 8.55 -6.21
C GLN A 219 36.59 7.74 -6.36
N GLN A 220 36.67 6.83 -7.34
CA GLN A 220 37.92 6.13 -7.66
C GLN A 220 38.99 7.07 -8.22
N GLN A 221 38.62 8.02 -9.09
CA GLN A 221 39.57 9.03 -9.59
C GLN A 221 40.06 9.98 -8.49
N ARG A 222 39.20 10.34 -7.52
CA ARG A 222 39.61 11.15 -6.35
C ARG A 222 40.59 10.43 -5.41
N HIS A 223 40.54 9.11 -5.33
CA HIS A 223 41.53 8.34 -4.55
C HIS A 223 42.90 8.28 -5.25
N GLN A 224 42.93 8.27 -6.58
CA GLN A 224 44.19 8.27 -7.32
C GLN A 224 44.88 9.64 -7.36
N GLN A 225 44.12 10.74 -7.27
CA GLN A 225 44.68 12.09 -7.29
C GLN A 225 44.97 12.66 -5.90
N ARG A 226 44.87 11.88 -4.82
CA ARG A 226 45.20 12.37 -3.48
C ARG A 226 46.72 12.56 -3.43
N PRO A 227 47.24 13.80 -3.47
CA PRO A 227 48.68 14.03 -3.41
C PRO A 227 49.14 13.52 -2.05
N GLN A 228 50.27 12.81 -2.03
CA GLN A 228 50.94 12.39 -0.80
C GLN A 228 51.28 13.65 0.02
N ARG A 229 50.34 14.09 0.86
CA ARG A 229 50.60 15.10 1.88
C ARG A 229 51.57 14.44 2.85
N GLN A 230 52.83 14.84 2.72
CA GLN A 230 53.88 14.52 3.65
C GLN A 230 53.38 14.75 5.08
N PRO A 231 53.63 13.84 6.02
CA PRO A 231 53.25 14.01 7.42
C PRO A 231 54.06 15.18 7.99
N GLN A 232 53.46 16.37 8.00
CA GLN A 232 53.98 17.50 8.73
C GLN A 232 53.84 17.17 10.22
N GLN A 233 54.97 16.80 10.82
CA GLN A 233 55.18 16.61 12.24
C GLN A 233 54.80 17.89 13.00
N GLN A 234 53.52 18.06 13.35
CA GLN A 234 53.13 19.03 14.35
C GLN A 234 53.34 18.41 15.73
N ARG A 235 54.58 18.57 16.21
CA ARG A 235 54.87 18.68 17.63
C ARG A 235 53.98 19.77 18.21
N ARG A 236 53.13 19.45 19.20
CA ARG A 236 52.75 20.36 20.29
C ARG A 236 52.24 19.59 21.52
N PRO A 237 52.35 20.21 22.71
CA PRO A 237 52.89 19.57 23.90
C PRO A 237 51.84 19.01 24.85
N ARG A 238 52.32 18.12 25.72
CA ARG A 238 51.67 17.68 26.96
C ARG A 238 51.18 18.90 27.76
N GLN A 239 49.88 19.00 27.99
CA GLN A 239 49.37 19.63 29.20
C GLN A 239 48.64 18.55 30.01
N GLN A 240 49.31 18.19 31.09
CA GLN A 240 48.73 17.52 32.26
C GLN A 240 47.74 18.49 32.88
N HIS A 241 46.51 18.05 33.18
CA HIS A 241 45.82 18.42 34.42
C HIS A 241 44.82 17.33 34.80
N GLN A 242 44.70 17.19 36.12
CA GLN A 242 44.33 16.03 36.91
C GLN A 242 42.82 16.04 37.29
N PRO A 243 42.34 15.01 38.01
CA PRO A 243 40.92 14.67 38.17
C PRO A 243 40.28 15.36 39.37
N GLU A 244 38.95 15.51 39.36
CA GLU A 244 38.17 15.60 40.61
C GLU A 244 36.89 14.77 40.55
N ALA A 245 36.60 14.22 41.72
CA ALA A 245 35.62 13.21 42.04
C ALA A 245 34.24 13.81 42.39
N GLY A 246 33.22 12.96 42.32
CA GLY A 246 31.87 13.20 42.85
C GLY A 246 30.99 12.04 42.40
N ALA A 247 30.92 10.91 43.12
CA ALA A 247 30.27 10.67 44.41
C ALA A 247 28.75 10.94 44.39
N GLY A 248 27.98 9.84 44.47
CA GLY A 248 26.66 9.79 45.11
C GLY A 248 25.44 9.91 44.20
N MET A 249 24.76 8.79 43.94
CA MET A 249 23.52 8.46 44.68
C MET A 249 23.00 7.09 44.27
N GLU A 250 22.95 6.23 45.29
CA GLU A 250 22.21 4.97 45.33
C GLU A 250 20.70 5.25 45.22
N GLY A 251 20.00 4.41 44.47
CA GLY A 251 18.54 4.44 44.35
C GLY A 251 18.04 3.04 44.00
N ALA A 252 17.72 2.30 45.05
CA ALA A 252 17.18 0.94 45.03
C ALA A 252 15.70 0.88 44.57
N ALA A 253 15.21 -0.36 44.44
CA ALA A 253 13.82 -0.81 44.26
C ALA A 253 13.31 -0.86 42.80
N ALA A 254 12.65 -1.91 42.31
CA ALA A 254 12.22 -3.18 42.86
C ALA A 254 11.93 -4.14 41.69
N ALA A 255 12.20 -5.42 41.89
CA ALA A 255 11.62 -6.49 41.08
C ALA A 255 10.11 -6.57 41.30
N PRO A 256 9.37 -7.08 40.30
CA PRO A 256 8.47 -8.16 40.62
C PRO A 256 8.77 -9.43 39.82
N SER A 257 9.07 -10.47 40.60
CA SER A 257 8.77 -11.88 40.32
C SER A 257 7.26 -12.05 40.08
N GLY A 258 6.91 -12.74 39.00
CA GLY A 258 5.60 -13.35 38.75
C GLY A 258 5.85 -14.43 37.71
N ASP A 259 6.16 -15.63 38.16
CA ASP A 259 5.19 -16.71 38.36
C ASP A 259 4.82 -17.38 37.03
N GLU A 260 5.53 -18.48 36.84
CA GLU A 260 5.15 -19.75 36.23
C GLU A 260 3.70 -19.88 35.75
N ASP A 261 3.55 -20.29 34.49
CA ASP A 261 2.38 -21.04 34.06
C ASP A 261 2.81 -22.14 33.07
N PRO A 262 3.02 -23.40 33.52
CA PRO A 262 3.23 -24.55 32.66
C PRO A 262 1.91 -25.33 32.52
N GLY A 263 1.13 -25.01 31.49
CA GLY A 263 0.03 -25.85 31.00
C GLY A 263 -0.08 -25.63 29.49
N GLY A 264 0.23 -26.57 28.62
CA GLY A 264 -0.18 -27.97 28.65
C GLY A 264 -1.33 -28.13 27.66
N SER A 265 -1.03 -28.53 26.42
CA SER A 265 -1.84 -29.46 25.62
C SER A 265 -1.27 -29.59 24.21
N SER A 266 -0.45 -30.62 24.05
CA SER A 266 -0.29 -31.34 22.80
C SER A 266 -1.65 -31.90 22.34
N SER A 267 -2.08 -31.54 21.13
CA SER A 267 -3.04 -32.35 20.38
C SER A 267 -2.54 -32.51 18.95
N SER A 268 -1.82 -33.63 18.78
CA SER A 268 -1.70 -34.37 17.54
C SER A 268 -3.08 -34.65 16.95
N SER A 269 -3.30 -34.26 15.70
CA SER A 269 -4.23 -34.94 14.82
C SER A 269 -3.69 -34.88 13.40
N SER A 270 -2.91 -35.92 13.09
CA SER A 270 -2.78 -36.47 11.76
C SER A 270 -4.17 -36.75 11.20
N ASP A 271 -4.53 -36.13 10.08
CA ASP A 271 -5.52 -36.72 9.18
C ASP A 271 -5.01 -36.60 7.76
N ALA A 272 -4.48 -37.74 7.30
CA ALA A 272 -4.13 -38.00 5.92
C ALA A 272 -5.43 -38.25 5.16
N ALA A 273 -5.93 -37.23 4.46
CA ALA A 273 -6.98 -37.44 3.46
C ALA A 273 -6.33 -37.94 2.16
N VAL A 274 -6.39 -39.26 2.02
CA VAL A 274 -6.18 -40.05 0.82
C VAL A 274 -7.32 -39.80 -0.18
N GLY A 275 -6.97 -39.44 -1.43
CA GLY A 275 -7.74 -39.69 -2.66
C GLY A 275 -8.97 -38.79 -2.94
N PRO A 276 -9.48 -38.75 -4.21
CA PRO A 276 -9.34 -39.79 -5.22
C PRO A 276 -8.65 -39.37 -6.53
N SER A 277 -8.17 -40.42 -7.20
CA SER A 277 -7.59 -40.50 -8.54
C SER A 277 -8.41 -39.79 -9.63
N LEU A 278 -7.70 -39.10 -10.51
CA LEU A 278 -8.20 -38.67 -11.82
C LEU A 278 -8.35 -39.90 -12.73
N PRO A 279 -9.47 -40.08 -13.46
CA PRO A 279 -9.52 -41.02 -14.56
C PRO A 279 -8.74 -40.46 -15.75
N ALA A 280 -7.89 -41.32 -16.32
CA ALA A 280 -7.29 -41.14 -17.63
C ALA A 280 -8.40 -41.01 -18.69
N ALA A 281 -8.37 -39.94 -19.48
CA ALA A 281 -9.14 -39.88 -20.71
C ALA A 281 -8.28 -40.49 -21.82
N GLU A 282 -8.77 -41.60 -22.35
CA GLU A 282 -8.22 -42.36 -23.46
C GLU A 282 -8.05 -41.52 -24.74
N GLU A 283 -6.93 -41.77 -25.42
CA GLU A 283 -6.76 -41.55 -26.85
C GLU A 283 -7.79 -42.40 -27.63
N GLY A 284 -8.77 -41.73 -28.23
CA GLY A 284 -9.61 -42.30 -29.27
C GLY A 284 -9.05 -41.98 -30.65
N ALA A 285 -8.09 -42.78 -31.12
CA ALA A 285 -7.77 -42.91 -32.54
C ALA A 285 -8.57 -44.08 -33.13
N LYS A 286 -9.43 -43.80 -34.13
CA LYS A 286 -9.77 -44.64 -35.31
C LYS A 286 -11.06 -44.14 -35.97
N GLY A 287 -10.99 -43.89 -37.28
CA GLY A 287 -12.11 -43.57 -38.16
C GLY A 287 -11.68 -42.65 -39.27
#